data_AF-A0A179CXX5-F1
#
_entry.id   AF-A0A179CXX5-F1
#
_cell.length_a   1.000
_cell.length_b   1.000
_cell.length_c   1.000
_cell.angle_alpha   90.00
_cell.angle_beta   90.00
_cell.angle_gamma   90.00
#
_symmetry.space_group_name_H-M   'P 1'
#
loop_
_entity.id
_entity.type
_entity.pdbx_description
1 polymer ?
#
loop_
_entity_poly.entity_id
_entity_poly.type
_entity_poly.pdbx_seq_one_letter_code
_entity_poly.pdbx_strand_id
1 'polypeptide(L)'
;MQLAKLFNFHFWLFNLFTLLLLSGCVNRNTDLIAPNRLPLSEVSPQLRFEQEVMLVRLSQVLQEAELRNSERAELHFERGVIYDSLGLWSLARNDFSLAVEYNPKMAAAYNYLGLYLLLDDDYDSSVDAFNAVLDLDQNYDYARLNRGLLFYYSGRYAQAQRDFERFYAADKTDPYRVLWLYFNELELSPRTAKENLIARSYGLSKEFWGSNIVDYILGKFTLDQLRYKMEAQAEANTAQYAEILTETYFYLAKQTLKMGLINDAKSFFRLAAANQVYNFVEYRFALFELAQLRATQIDPVVEKN
;
A
#
# COMPACT_ATOMS: atom_id res chain seq x y z
N MET A 1 -51.10 0.68 -54.06
CA MET A 1 -49.65 0.33 -54.08
C MET A 1 -48.78 1.25 -53.20
N GLN A 2 -49.34 1.94 -52.18
CA GLN A 2 -48.57 2.82 -51.27
C GLN A 2 -48.58 2.36 -49.80
N LEU A 3 -49.56 1.57 -49.35
CA LEU A 3 -49.65 1.10 -47.96
C LEU A 3 -48.63 0.01 -47.59
N ALA A 4 -48.24 -0.86 -48.54
CA ALA A 4 -47.24 -1.92 -48.28
C ALA A 4 -45.80 -1.38 -48.09
N LYS A 5 -45.50 -0.17 -48.61
CA LYS A 5 -44.18 0.45 -48.44
C LYS A 5 -43.99 1.09 -47.05
N LEU A 6 -45.08 1.55 -46.42
CA LEU A 6 -45.02 2.14 -45.07
C LEU A 6 -44.82 1.08 -43.97
N PHE A 7 -45.35 -0.13 -44.16
CA PHE A 7 -45.22 -1.22 -43.18
C PHE A 7 -43.80 -1.81 -43.15
N ASN A 8 -43.17 -1.98 -44.33
CA ASN A 8 -41.77 -2.42 -44.42
C ASN A 8 -40.78 -1.37 -43.87
N PHE A 9 -41.12 -0.08 -43.92
CA PHE A 9 -40.28 0.98 -43.37
C PHE A 9 -40.33 1.01 -41.84
N HIS A 10 -41.51 0.82 -41.24
CA HIS A 10 -41.64 0.74 -39.77
C HIS A 10 -41.02 -0.54 -39.18
N PHE A 11 -41.09 -1.67 -39.89
CA PHE A 11 -40.44 -2.91 -39.45
C PHE A 11 -38.90 -2.81 -39.48
N TRP A 12 -38.34 -2.11 -40.47
CA TRP A 12 -36.90 -1.84 -40.54
C TRP A 12 -36.44 -0.83 -39.49
N LEU A 13 -37.22 0.22 -39.21
CA LEU A 13 -36.91 1.21 -38.16
C LEU A 13 -36.93 0.60 -36.76
N PHE A 14 -37.85 -0.33 -36.49
CA PHE A 14 -37.92 -1.01 -35.19
C PHE A 14 -36.76 -2.00 -34.99
N ASN A 15 -36.36 -2.71 -36.05
CA ASN A 15 -35.19 -3.62 -35.99
C ASN A 15 -33.85 -2.86 -35.89
N LEU A 16 -33.73 -1.68 -36.51
CA LEU A 16 -32.56 -0.82 -36.39
C LEU A 16 -32.41 -0.27 -34.96
N PHE A 17 -33.53 0.00 -34.29
CA PHE A 17 -33.55 0.48 -32.90
C PHE A 17 -33.20 -0.62 -31.89
N THR A 18 -33.56 -1.88 -32.15
CA THR A 18 -33.16 -3.02 -31.31
C THR A 18 -31.69 -3.43 -31.47
N LEU A 19 -31.06 -3.14 -32.62
CA LEU A 19 -29.63 -3.38 -32.83
C LEU A 19 -28.71 -2.32 -32.17
N LEU A 20 -29.25 -1.13 -31.87
CA LEU A 20 -28.53 -0.07 -31.15
C LEU A 20 -28.52 -0.25 -29.62
N LEU A 21 -29.29 -1.19 -29.08
CA LEU A 21 -29.34 -1.48 -27.64
C LEU A 21 -28.38 -2.61 -27.20
N LEU A 22 -27.65 -3.23 -28.13
CA LEU A 22 -26.69 -4.31 -27.84
C LEU A 22 -25.22 -3.91 -28.02
N SER A 23 -24.93 -2.70 -28.49
CA SER A 23 -23.57 -2.14 -28.47
C SER A 23 -23.32 -1.35 -27.19
N GLY A 24 -23.53 -2.01 -26.05
CA GLY A 24 -22.88 -1.64 -24.80
C GLY A 24 -21.41 -2.04 -24.89
N CYS A 25 -20.61 -1.28 -25.65
CA CYS A 25 -19.17 -1.39 -25.57
C CYS A 25 -18.77 -1.03 -24.14
N VAL A 26 -18.46 -2.04 -23.34
CA VAL A 26 -17.75 -1.88 -22.07
C VAL A 26 -16.36 -1.36 -22.42
N ASN A 27 -16.24 -0.04 -22.54
CA ASN A 27 -14.95 0.63 -22.68
C ASN A 27 -14.28 0.61 -21.29
N ARG A 28 -13.73 -0.54 -20.91
CA ARG A 28 -12.88 -0.69 -19.71
C ARG A 28 -11.47 -0.24 -20.06
N ASN A 29 -11.31 1.06 -20.28
CA ASN A 29 -10.00 1.67 -20.15
C ASN A 29 -9.87 2.09 -18.69
N THR A 30 -9.10 1.34 -17.92
CA THR A 30 -8.40 1.96 -16.79
C THR A 30 -7.43 2.97 -17.42
N ASP A 31 -7.85 4.23 -17.58
CA ASP A 31 -7.11 5.28 -18.30
C ASP A 31 -5.71 5.58 -17.71
N LEU A 32 -5.37 5.04 -16.53
CA LEU A 32 -4.02 5.06 -15.96
C LEU A 32 -3.05 4.04 -16.60
N ILE A 33 -3.57 3.00 -17.26
CA ILE A 33 -2.81 1.93 -17.91
C ILE A 33 -3.11 1.99 -19.41
N ALA A 34 -3.10 3.19 -19.99
CA ALA A 34 -3.24 3.36 -21.42
C ALA A 34 -1.89 3.12 -22.12
N PRO A 35 -1.85 2.49 -23.32
CA PRO A 35 -0.60 2.09 -23.99
C PRO A 35 0.43 3.21 -24.21
N ASN A 36 -0.01 4.48 -24.24
CA ASN A 36 0.85 5.64 -24.49
C ASN A 36 1.04 6.55 -23.27
N ARG A 37 0.52 6.18 -22.09
CA ARG A 37 0.57 7.03 -20.88
C ARG A 37 0.62 6.15 -19.63
N LEU A 38 1.82 5.71 -19.26
CA LEU A 38 2.06 5.02 -18.01
C LEU A 38 2.85 5.96 -17.08
N PRO A 39 2.21 6.54 -16.05
CA PRO A 39 2.92 7.39 -15.10
C PRO A 39 3.81 6.50 -14.23
N LEU A 40 5.10 6.48 -14.55
CA LEU A 40 6.15 5.87 -13.74
C LEU A 40 7.22 6.93 -13.52
N SER A 41 7.78 6.96 -12.31
CA SER A 41 8.93 7.81 -12.05
C SER A 41 10.22 7.14 -12.51
N GLU A 42 11.02 7.82 -13.33
CA GLU A 42 12.40 7.42 -13.60
C GLU A 42 13.28 7.86 -12.43
N VAL A 43 13.48 7.00 -11.43
CA VAL A 43 14.33 7.33 -10.28
C VAL A 43 15.80 7.26 -10.70
N SER A 44 16.50 8.40 -10.65
CA SER A 44 17.92 8.51 -10.98
C SER A 44 18.79 7.75 -9.95
N PRO A 45 19.79 6.95 -10.37
CA PRO A 45 20.72 6.27 -9.48
C PRO A 45 21.47 7.18 -8.50
N GLN A 46 21.54 8.48 -8.79
CA GLN A 46 22.29 9.47 -8.02
C GLN A 46 21.78 9.63 -6.57
N LEU A 47 20.50 9.34 -6.29
CA LEU A 47 19.95 9.39 -4.93
C LEU A 47 20.58 8.35 -3.97
N ARG A 48 21.23 7.30 -4.49
CA ARG A 48 21.76 6.20 -3.67
C ARG A 48 23.20 6.43 -3.18
N PHE A 49 23.93 7.34 -3.81
CA PHE A 49 25.37 7.50 -3.54
C PHE A 49 25.66 7.89 -2.08
N GLU A 50 24.90 8.82 -1.51
CA GLU A 50 25.10 9.25 -0.12
C GLU A 50 24.82 8.12 0.87
N GLN A 51 23.76 7.33 0.63
CA GLN A 51 23.40 6.17 1.43
C GLN A 51 24.48 5.08 1.34
N GLU A 52 25.00 4.80 0.14
CA GLU A 52 26.10 3.85 -0.07
C GLU A 52 27.39 4.28 0.64
N VAL A 53 27.76 5.56 0.56
CA VAL A 53 28.91 6.10 1.30
C VAL A 53 28.71 5.97 2.81
N MET A 54 27.50 6.24 3.31
CA MET A 54 27.18 6.09 4.72
C MET A 54 27.28 4.63 5.17
N LEU A 55 26.82 3.66 4.36
CA LEU A 55 26.97 2.23 4.64
C LEU A 55 28.44 1.82 4.79
N VAL A 56 29.32 2.31 3.92
CA VAL A 56 30.76 2.03 3.99
C VAL A 56 31.34 2.59 5.28
N ARG A 57 31.00 3.84 5.63
CA ARG A 57 31.48 4.49 6.86
C ARG A 57 31.03 3.76 8.12
N LEU A 58 29.73 3.45 8.22
CA LEU A 58 29.18 2.69 9.35
C LEU A 58 29.83 1.32 9.48
N SER A 59 30.06 0.64 8.35
CA SER A 59 30.72 -0.67 8.35
C SER A 59 32.16 -0.60 8.83
N GLN A 60 32.91 0.44 8.42
CA GLN A 60 34.27 0.68 8.90
C GLN A 60 34.29 0.94 10.41
N VAL A 61 33.41 1.82 10.91
CA VAL A 61 33.33 2.12 12.35
C VAL A 61 32.97 0.87 13.16
N LEU A 62 31.99 0.09 12.72
CA LEU A 62 31.59 -1.16 13.38
C LEU A 62 32.72 -2.19 13.47
N GLN A 63 33.64 -2.18 12.49
CA GLN A 63 34.76 -3.10 12.39
C GLN A 63 35.99 -2.64 13.19
N GLU A 64 36.32 -1.34 13.15
CA GLU A 64 37.60 -0.82 13.63
C GLU A 64 37.51 -0.16 15.01
N ALA A 65 36.34 0.36 15.40
CA ALA A 65 36.20 1.11 16.65
C ALA A 65 35.94 0.20 17.86
N GLU A 66 36.52 0.59 19.00
CA GLU A 66 36.14 0.06 20.31
C GLU A 66 34.81 0.70 20.75
N LEU A 67 33.72 -0.07 20.68
CA LEU A 67 32.36 0.40 20.94
C LEU A 67 31.76 -0.30 22.15
N ARG A 68 31.02 0.44 22.99
CA ARG A 68 30.15 -0.15 24.01
C ARG A 68 28.97 -0.85 23.33
N ASN A 69 28.36 -1.83 23.99
CA ASN A 69 27.20 -2.55 23.44
C ASN A 69 26.07 -1.61 23.01
N SER A 70 25.78 -0.55 23.78
CA SER A 70 24.74 0.42 23.42
C SER A 70 25.05 1.17 22.12
N GLU A 71 26.30 1.57 21.91
CA GLU A 71 26.75 2.28 20.69
C GLU A 71 26.76 1.33 19.49
N ARG A 72 27.23 0.09 19.71
CA ARG A 72 27.21 -0.94 18.68
C ARG A 72 25.78 -1.26 18.23
N ALA A 73 24.84 -1.34 19.18
CA ALA A 73 23.42 -1.53 18.86
C ALA A 73 22.86 -0.39 18.00
N GLU A 74 23.16 0.85 18.36
CA GLU A 74 22.71 2.04 17.62
C GLU A 74 23.27 2.08 16.20
N LEU A 75 24.56 1.82 16.02
CA LEU A 75 25.19 1.77 14.70
C LEU A 75 24.66 0.63 13.82
N HIS A 76 24.39 -0.55 14.39
CA HIS A 76 23.71 -1.62 13.66
C HIS A 76 22.29 -1.19 13.26
N PHE A 77 21.54 -0.58 14.16
CA PHE A 77 20.20 -0.08 13.85
C PHE A 77 20.23 0.97 12.72
N GLU A 78 21.12 1.96 12.79
CA GLU A 78 21.29 2.98 11.75
C GLU A 78 21.65 2.37 10.39
N ARG A 79 22.61 1.44 10.37
CA ARG A 79 23.00 0.74 9.13
C ARG A 79 21.85 -0.10 8.58
N GLY A 80 21.09 -0.74 9.47
CA GLY A 80 19.87 -1.48 9.14
C GLY A 80 18.80 -0.60 8.50
N VAL A 81 18.56 0.61 9.03
CA VAL A 81 17.62 1.59 8.44
C VAL A 81 18.06 2.01 7.04
N ILE A 82 19.36 2.20 6.81
CA ILE A 82 19.87 2.55 5.47
C ILE A 82 19.69 1.38 4.51
N TYR A 83 20.06 0.16 4.91
CA TYR A 83 19.79 -1.04 4.11
C TYR A 83 18.30 -1.20 3.78
N ASP A 84 17.43 -0.95 4.75
CA ASP A 84 15.98 -1.03 4.60
C ASP A 84 15.46 -0.03 3.54
N SER A 85 15.94 1.22 3.60
CA SER A 85 15.61 2.28 2.64
C SER A 85 16.09 2.01 1.22
N LEU A 86 17.10 1.15 1.07
CA LEU A 86 17.67 0.71 -0.21
C LEU A 86 17.04 -0.58 -0.74
N GLY A 87 16.08 -1.17 -0.01
CA GLY A 87 15.45 -2.45 -0.37
C GLY A 87 16.32 -3.67 -0.07
N LEU A 88 17.43 -3.51 0.67
CA LEU A 88 18.36 -4.59 1.04
C LEU A 88 17.89 -5.27 2.34
N TRP A 89 16.65 -5.77 2.35
CA TRP A 89 15.94 -6.20 3.56
C TRP A 89 16.61 -7.35 4.33
N SER A 90 17.33 -8.26 3.65
CA SER A 90 18.06 -9.32 4.35
C SER A 90 19.24 -8.79 5.16
N LEU A 91 19.96 -7.79 4.64
CA LEU A 91 21.04 -7.12 5.36
C LEU A 91 20.48 -6.28 6.51
N ALA A 92 19.39 -5.55 6.25
CA ALA A 92 18.68 -4.79 7.27
C ALA A 92 18.20 -5.69 8.42
N ARG A 93 17.60 -6.84 8.14
CA ARG A 93 17.15 -7.81 9.14
C ARG A 93 18.31 -8.33 9.99
N ASN A 94 19.45 -8.62 9.39
CA ASN A 94 20.63 -9.03 10.14
C ASN A 94 21.10 -7.93 11.10
N ASP A 95 21.18 -6.70 10.62
CA ASP A 95 21.58 -5.56 11.43
C ASP A 95 20.59 -5.25 12.56
N PHE A 96 19.28 -5.31 12.32
CA PHE A 96 18.29 -5.16 13.40
C PHE A 96 18.36 -6.29 14.43
N SER A 97 18.67 -7.52 13.99
CA SER A 97 18.86 -8.65 14.91
C SER A 97 20.08 -8.42 15.82
N LEU A 98 21.20 -7.97 15.25
CA LEU A 98 22.39 -7.59 16.01
C LEU A 98 22.11 -6.41 16.96
N ALA A 99 21.33 -5.42 16.51
CA ALA A 99 20.94 -4.28 17.35
C ALA A 99 20.17 -4.74 18.60
N VAL A 100 19.24 -5.68 18.45
CA VAL A 100 18.50 -6.29 19.58
C VAL A 100 19.42 -7.15 20.45
N GLU A 101 20.37 -7.89 19.87
CA GLU A 101 21.34 -8.68 20.64
C GLU A 101 22.20 -7.80 21.56
N TYR A 102 22.70 -6.68 21.05
CA TYR A 102 23.49 -5.74 21.84
C TYR A 102 22.65 -4.86 22.77
N ASN A 103 21.41 -4.53 22.39
CA ASN A 103 20.46 -3.79 23.22
C ASN A 103 19.04 -4.39 23.13
N PRO A 104 18.68 -5.31 24.05
CA PRO A 104 17.37 -5.95 24.06
C PRO A 104 16.17 -5.04 24.36
N LYS A 105 16.38 -3.75 24.63
CA LYS A 105 15.33 -2.75 24.90
C LYS A 105 15.09 -1.81 23.72
N MET A 106 15.65 -2.10 22.55
CA MET A 106 15.50 -1.25 21.36
C MET A 106 14.17 -1.52 20.64
N ALA A 107 13.10 -0.85 21.08
CA ALA A 107 11.76 -0.98 20.54
C ALA A 107 11.69 -0.81 19.01
N ALA A 108 12.42 0.17 18.46
CA ALA A 108 12.45 0.41 17.01
C ALA A 108 12.99 -0.78 16.19
N ALA A 109 14.00 -1.50 16.70
CA ALA A 109 14.55 -2.66 16.01
C ALA A 109 13.56 -3.83 16.00
N TYR A 110 12.86 -4.08 17.12
CA TYR A 110 11.76 -5.06 17.15
C TYR A 110 10.63 -4.72 16.18
N ASN A 111 10.31 -3.44 15.98
CA ASN A 111 9.28 -3.02 15.02
C ASN A 111 9.64 -3.42 13.58
N TYR A 112 10.90 -3.23 13.17
CA TYR A 112 11.36 -3.67 11.85
C TYR A 112 11.41 -5.20 11.72
N LEU A 113 11.90 -5.91 12.75
CA LEU A 113 11.92 -7.37 12.75
C LEU A 113 10.51 -7.95 12.65
N GLY A 114 9.55 -7.40 13.41
CA GLY A 114 8.14 -7.78 13.35
C GLY A 114 7.51 -7.54 11.97
N LEU A 115 7.88 -6.44 11.31
CA LEU A 115 7.44 -6.15 9.94
C LEU A 115 7.99 -7.15 8.93
N TYR A 116 9.26 -7.55 9.05
CA TYR A 116 9.83 -8.57 8.16
C TYR A 116 9.21 -9.95 8.40
N LEU A 117 8.96 -10.33 9.65
CA LEU A 117 8.24 -11.56 9.98
C LEU A 117 6.82 -11.56 9.39
N LEU A 118 6.12 -10.43 9.43
CA LEU A 118 4.81 -10.27 8.80
C LEU A 118 4.90 -10.46 7.27
N LEU A 119 5.89 -9.86 6.61
CA LEU A 119 6.07 -9.99 5.16
C LEU A 119 6.48 -11.42 4.73
N ASP A 120 7.03 -12.20 5.65
CA ASP A 120 7.34 -13.63 5.47
C ASP A 120 6.16 -14.56 5.82
N ASP A 121 4.98 -14.01 6.12
CA ASP A 121 3.80 -14.74 6.62
C ASP A 121 3.99 -15.45 8.00
N ASP A 122 5.06 -15.13 8.74
CA ASP A 122 5.27 -15.62 10.12
C ASP A 122 4.50 -14.76 11.13
N TYR A 123 3.18 -14.97 11.16
CA TYR A 123 2.27 -14.16 11.96
C TYR A 123 2.44 -14.35 13.47
N ASP A 124 2.90 -15.52 13.92
CA ASP A 124 3.06 -15.82 15.35
C ASP A 124 4.30 -15.12 15.89
N SER A 125 5.46 -15.25 15.23
CA SER A 125 6.66 -14.51 15.64
C SER A 125 6.47 -12.99 15.49
N SER A 126 5.71 -12.56 14.47
CA SER A 126 5.43 -11.14 14.24
C SER A 126 4.58 -10.53 15.36
N VAL A 127 3.58 -11.24 15.91
CA VAL A 127 2.76 -10.70 17.01
C VAL A 127 3.60 -10.51 18.28
N ASP A 128 4.49 -11.44 18.57
CA ASP A 128 5.40 -11.35 19.73
C ASP A 128 6.35 -10.16 19.59
N ALA A 129 6.91 -9.94 18.40
CA ALA A 129 7.76 -8.80 18.12
C ALA A 129 7.02 -7.47 18.36
N PHE A 130 5.80 -7.29 17.82
CA PHE A 130 5.06 -6.05 18.03
C PHE A 130 4.55 -5.87 19.46
N ASN A 131 4.25 -6.95 20.17
CA ASN A 131 3.95 -6.88 21.60
C ASN A 131 5.16 -6.38 22.38
N ALA A 132 6.36 -6.90 22.10
CA ALA A 132 7.59 -6.42 22.72
C ALA A 132 7.82 -4.92 22.47
N VAL A 133 7.53 -4.41 21.26
CA VAL A 133 7.60 -2.96 20.98
C VAL A 133 6.67 -2.18 21.92
N LEU A 134 5.41 -2.60 22.03
CA LEU A 134 4.39 -1.90 22.82
C LEU A 134 4.57 -2.06 24.34
N ASP A 135 5.23 -3.12 24.79
CA ASP A 135 5.64 -3.30 26.19
C ASP A 135 6.81 -2.37 26.56
N LEU A 136 7.74 -2.14 25.62
CA LEU A 136 8.87 -1.21 25.78
C LEU A 136 8.43 0.26 25.65
N ASP A 137 7.56 0.56 24.68
CA ASP A 137 7.02 1.90 24.42
C ASP A 137 5.56 1.82 23.94
N GLN A 138 4.64 2.13 24.85
CA GLN A 138 3.19 2.10 24.58
C GLN A 138 2.71 3.18 23.60
N ASN A 139 3.53 4.20 23.36
CA ASN A 139 3.24 5.33 22.47
C ASN A 139 3.89 5.17 21.09
N TYR A 140 4.51 4.01 20.81
CA TYR A 140 5.09 3.71 19.50
C TYR A 140 3.98 3.47 18.46
N ASP A 141 3.44 4.54 17.90
CA ASP A 141 2.28 4.54 16.99
C ASP A 141 2.42 3.55 15.83
N TYR A 142 3.59 3.51 15.18
CA TYR A 142 3.83 2.63 14.04
C TYR A 142 3.74 1.14 14.40
N ALA A 143 3.95 0.76 15.67
CA ALA A 143 3.76 -0.62 16.10
C ALA A 143 2.27 -0.98 16.11
N ARG A 144 1.38 -0.02 16.38
CA ARG A 144 -0.08 -0.22 16.26
C ARG A 144 -0.48 -0.39 14.80
N LEU A 145 0.06 0.43 13.90
CA LEU A 145 -0.14 0.25 12.46
C LEU A 145 0.28 -1.15 12.04
N ASN A 146 1.53 -1.53 12.32
CA ASN A 146 2.10 -2.79 11.85
C ASN A 146 1.42 -4.02 12.49
N ARG A 147 1.06 -3.98 13.78
CA ARG A 147 0.29 -5.05 14.42
C ARG A 147 -1.16 -5.10 13.92
N GLY A 148 -1.74 -3.94 13.58
CA GLY A 148 -3.03 -3.86 12.89
C GLY A 148 -2.98 -4.52 11.51
N LEU A 149 -1.92 -4.27 10.73
CA LEU A 149 -1.68 -4.93 9.43
C LEU A 149 -1.50 -6.44 9.61
N LEU A 150 -0.72 -6.88 10.59
CA LEU A 150 -0.59 -8.29 10.95
C LEU A 150 -1.95 -8.93 11.21
N PHE A 151 -2.79 -8.31 12.04
CA PHE A 151 -4.12 -8.82 12.32
C PHE A 151 -5.05 -8.77 11.11
N TYR A 152 -4.92 -7.76 10.25
CA TYR A 152 -5.68 -7.66 9.01
C TYR A 152 -5.32 -8.80 8.04
N TYR A 153 -4.04 -9.04 7.81
CA TYR A 153 -3.57 -10.06 6.87
C TYR A 153 -3.74 -11.50 7.38
N SER A 154 -3.73 -11.70 8.71
CA SER A 154 -4.09 -12.98 9.34
C SER A 154 -5.61 -13.20 9.51
N GLY A 155 -6.46 -12.31 8.97
CA GLY A 155 -7.93 -12.44 9.02
C GLY A 155 -8.57 -12.12 10.37
N ARG A 156 -7.80 -11.58 11.31
CA ARG A 156 -8.22 -11.23 12.68
C ARG A 156 -8.71 -9.77 12.77
N TYR A 157 -9.71 -9.44 11.96
CA TYR A 157 -10.18 -8.06 11.74
C TYR A 157 -10.67 -7.32 13.00
N ALA A 158 -11.22 -8.03 14.00
CA ALA A 158 -11.63 -7.41 15.25
C ALA A 158 -10.43 -6.96 16.12
N GLN A 159 -9.28 -7.63 16.01
CA GLN A 159 -8.04 -7.22 16.66
C GLN A 159 -7.40 -6.06 15.90
N ALA A 160 -7.36 -6.16 14.56
CA ALA A 160 -6.91 -5.09 13.68
C ALA A 160 -7.68 -3.79 13.92
N GLN A 161 -9.01 -3.86 14.08
CA GLN A 161 -9.87 -2.71 14.37
C GLN A 161 -9.36 -1.92 15.59
N ARG A 162 -9.04 -2.61 16.69
CA ARG A 162 -8.60 -1.94 17.93
C ARG A 162 -7.27 -1.22 17.75
N ASP A 163 -6.34 -1.82 17.02
CA ASP A 163 -5.03 -1.22 16.78
C ASP A 163 -5.13 -0.05 15.78
N PHE A 164 -5.89 -0.20 14.70
CA PHE A 164 -6.12 0.88 13.74
C PHE A 164 -6.93 2.05 14.33
N GLU A 165 -7.90 1.81 15.21
CA GLU A 165 -8.62 2.88 15.91
C GLU A 165 -7.70 3.69 16.82
N ARG A 166 -6.79 3.02 17.54
CA ARG A 166 -5.79 3.70 18.37
C ARG A 166 -4.76 4.43 17.52
N PHE A 167 -4.32 3.85 16.41
CA PHE A 167 -3.44 4.50 15.45
C PHE A 167 -4.10 5.77 14.87
N TYR A 168 -5.35 5.67 14.41
CA TYR A 168 -6.13 6.82 13.95
C TYR A 168 -6.34 7.88 15.05
N ALA A 169 -6.57 7.46 16.30
CA ALA A 169 -6.79 8.41 17.39
C ALA A 169 -5.57 9.29 17.71
N ALA A 170 -4.36 8.83 17.41
CA ALA A 170 -3.13 9.57 17.65
C ALA A 170 -2.97 10.76 16.67
N ASP A 171 -3.39 10.59 15.42
CA ASP A 171 -3.52 11.68 14.44
C ASP A 171 -4.73 11.44 13.52
N LYS A 172 -5.77 12.24 13.74
CA LYS A 172 -7.03 12.15 12.98
C LYS A 172 -6.98 12.87 11.63
N THR A 173 -5.94 13.66 11.40
CA THR A 173 -5.77 14.47 10.19
C THR A 173 -5.02 13.72 9.09
N ASP A 174 -4.28 12.68 9.47
CA ASP A 174 -3.53 11.79 8.59
C ASP A 174 -4.47 10.82 7.82
N PRO A 175 -4.55 10.94 6.48
CA PRO A 175 -5.44 10.13 5.66
C PRO A 175 -5.05 8.66 5.60
N TYR A 176 -3.77 8.29 5.76
CA TYR A 176 -3.33 6.91 5.66
C TYR A 176 -3.82 6.07 6.84
N ARG A 177 -3.92 6.68 8.04
CA ARG A 177 -4.56 6.03 9.20
C ARG A 177 -6.03 5.74 8.93
N VAL A 178 -6.73 6.69 8.30
CA VAL A 178 -8.14 6.55 7.92
C VAL A 178 -8.31 5.47 6.84
N LEU A 179 -7.43 5.41 5.85
CA LEU A 179 -7.47 4.42 4.78
C LEU A 179 -7.31 2.99 5.32
N TRP A 180 -6.30 2.74 6.15
CA TRP A 180 -6.10 1.41 6.75
C TRP A 180 -7.27 0.97 7.62
N LEU A 181 -7.79 1.87 8.46
CA LEU A 181 -8.97 1.61 9.26
C LEU A 181 -10.20 1.32 8.39
N TYR A 182 -10.41 2.09 7.31
CA TYR A 182 -11.48 1.86 6.36
C TYR A 182 -11.40 0.49 5.68
N PHE A 183 -10.21 0.08 5.21
CA PHE A 183 -10.05 -1.21 4.56
C PHE A 183 -10.27 -2.39 5.52
N ASN A 184 -9.94 -2.25 6.80
CA ASN A 184 -10.32 -3.23 7.81
C ASN A 184 -11.84 -3.26 8.05
N GLU A 185 -12.46 -2.09 8.20
CA GLU A 185 -13.90 -1.99 8.43
C GLU A 185 -14.73 -2.55 7.26
N LEU A 186 -14.21 -2.50 6.03
CA LEU A 186 -14.83 -3.14 4.87
C LEU A 186 -14.98 -4.67 5.05
N GLU A 187 -14.05 -5.32 5.75
CA GLU A 187 -14.12 -6.76 6.03
C GLU A 187 -15.18 -7.11 7.09
N LEU A 188 -15.53 -6.13 7.94
CA LEU A 188 -16.52 -6.29 9.01
C LEU A 188 -17.93 -5.90 8.54
N SER A 189 -18.08 -4.69 8.01
CA SER A 189 -19.36 -4.13 7.55
C SER A 189 -19.12 -3.07 6.47
N PRO A 190 -19.34 -3.39 5.18
CA PRO A 190 -19.11 -2.45 4.07
C PRO A 190 -19.92 -1.16 4.16
N ARG A 191 -21.13 -1.23 4.72
CA ARG A 191 -22.00 -0.04 4.90
C ARG A 191 -21.42 0.90 5.95
N THR A 192 -21.12 0.37 7.14
CA THR A 192 -20.58 1.14 8.26
C THR A 192 -19.21 1.72 7.91
N ALA A 193 -18.35 0.96 7.22
CA ALA A 193 -17.06 1.44 6.75
C ALA A 193 -17.18 2.70 5.88
N LYS A 194 -18.13 2.73 4.95
CA LYS A 194 -18.38 3.91 4.10
C LYS A 194 -18.91 5.09 4.89
N GLU A 195 -19.87 4.87 5.79
CA GLU A 195 -20.41 5.92 6.66
C GLU A 195 -19.29 6.53 7.53
N ASN A 196 -18.44 5.68 8.12
CA ASN A 196 -17.27 6.10 8.89
C ASN A 196 -16.23 6.85 8.05
N LEU A 197 -15.92 6.38 6.84
CA LEU A 197 -14.98 7.05 5.94
C LEU A 197 -15.46 8.47 5.59
N ILE A 198 -16.75 8.63 5.28
CA ILE A 198 -17.34 9.95 5.03
C ILE A 198 -17.14 10.85 6.25
N ALA A 199 -17.52 10.38 7.44
CA ALA A 199 -17.40 11.15 8.68
C ALA A 199 -15.95 11.56 8.99
N ARG A 200 -14.99 10.65 8.83
CA ARG A 200 -13.56 10.91 9.06
C ARG A 200 -12.96 11.85 8.00
N SER A 201 -13.47 11.82 6.76
CA SER A 201 -12.96 12.64 5.66
C SER A 201 -13.03 14.16 5.89
N TYR A 202 -13.96 14.62 6.74
CA TYR A 202 -14.10 16.05 7.06
C TYR A 202 -12.95 16.60 7.89
N GLY A 203 -12.21 15.75 8.62
CA GLY A 203 -11.10 16.16 9.49
C GLY A 203 -9.71 16.05 8.85
N LEU A 204 -9.63 15.60 7.60
CA LEU A 204 -8.35 15.31 6.95
C LEU A 204 -7.59 16.57 6.55
N SER A 205 -6.29 16.60 6.81
CA SER A 205 -5.41 17.68 6.36
C SER A 205 -5.24 17.65 4.84
N LYS A 206 -5.27 18.82 4.20
CA LYS A 206 -5.02 18.94 2.76
C LYS A 206 -3.52 18.95 2.40
N GLU A 207 -2.65 18.93 3.39
CA GLU A 207 -1.20 18.83 3.20
C GLU A 207 -0.77 17.42 2.74
N PHE A 208 -1.47 16.39 3.21
CA PHE A 208 -1.21 15.01 2.83
C PHE A 208 -1.85 14.66 1.48
N TRP A 209 -1.06 14.07 0.59
CA TRP A 209 -1.56 13.57 -0.69
C TRP A 209 -2.72 12.58 -0.53
N GLY A 210 -2.66 11.70 0.49
CA GLY A 210 -3.68 10.70 0.81
C GLY A 210 -5.11 11.25 0.96
N SER A 211 -5.29 12.54 1.27
CA SER A 211 -6.61 13.17 1.30
C SER A 211 -7.29 13.17 -0.07
N ASN A 212 -6.52 13.28 -1.15
CA ASN A 212 -7.02 13.10 -2.51
C ASN A 212 -7.43 11.64 -2.77
N ILE A 213 -6.68 10.67 -2.25
CA ILE A 213 -7.04 9.25 -2.38
C ILE A 213 -8.37 8.97 -1.67
N VAL A 214 -8.58 9.53 -0.46
CA VAL A 214 -9.87 9.42 0.25
C VAL A 214 -11.00 10.08 -0.54
N ASP A 215 -10.79 11.29 -1.05
CA ASP A 215 -11.78 12.01 -1.85
C ASP A 215 -12.15 11.24 -3.15
N TYR A 216 -11.17 10.57 -3.77
CA TYR A 216 -11.39 9.66 -4.90
C TYR A 216 -12.23 8.44 -4.51
N ILE A 217 -11.89 7.75 -3.42
CA ILE A 217 -12.64 6.57 -2.94
C ILE A 217 -14.09 6.92 -2.63
N LEU A 218 -14.33 8.14 -2.13
CA LEU A 218 -15.67 8.69 -1.87
C LEU A 218 -16.41 9.15 -3.14
N GLY A 219 -15.79 9.05 -4.32
CA GLY A 219 -16.39 9.42 -5.60
C GLY A 219 -16.51 10.92 -5.84
N LYS A 220 -15.73 11.75 -5.13
CA LYS A 220 -15.77 13.22 -5.31
C LYS A 220 -15.16 13.67 -6.63
N PHE A 221 -14.31 12.85 -7.24
CA PHE A 221 -13.75 13.11 -8.56
C PHE A 221 -13.40 11.81 -9.29
N THR A 222 -13.25 11.89 -10.62
CA THR A 222 -12.94 10.77 -11.50
C THR A 222 -11.45 10.40 -11.47
N LEU A 223 -11.10 9.25 -12.05
CA LEU A 223 -9.72 8.81 -12.18
C LEU A 223 -8.85 9.80 -12.98
N ASP A 224 -9.41 10.39 -14.03
CA ASP A 224 -8.71 11.42 -14.82
C ASP A 224 -8.42 12.68 -14.01
N GLN A 225 -9.36 13.09 -13.15
CA GLN A 225 -9.18 14.23 -12.26
C GLN A 225 -8.14 13.93 -11.17
N LEU A 226 -8.07 12.70 -10.66
CA LEU A 226 -7.02 12.26 -9.75
C LEU A 226 -5.65 12.37 -10.43
N ARG A 227 -5.52 11.84 -11.65
CA ARG A 227 -4.28 11.91 -12.44
C ARG A 227 -3.81 13.34 -12.65
N TYR A 228 -4.72 14.23 -13.07
CA TYR A 228 -4.38 15.65 -13.24
C TYR A 228 -3.85 16.29 -11.95
N LYS A 229 -4.43 15.93 -10.79
CA LYS A 229 -3.94 16.39 -9.48
C LYS A 229 -2.55 15.85 -9.15
N MET A 230 -2.27 14.59 -9.49
CA MET A 230 -0.95 13.99 -9.28
C MET A 230 0.13 14.74 -10.07
N GLU A 231 -0.11 14.97 -11.35
CA GLU A 231 0.79 15.68 -12.27
C GLU A 231 1.00 17.15 -11.87
N ALA A 232 -0.02 17.77 -11.25
CA ALA A 232 0.07 19.14 -10.75
C ALA A 232 0.79 19.26 -9.40
N GLN A 233 0.85 18.20 -8.61
CA GLN A 233 1.39 18.21 -7.24
C GLN A 233 2.91 18.06 -7.21
N ALA A 234 3.47 17.25 -8.11
CA ALA A 234 4.90 17.01 -8.18
C ALA A 234 5.37 16.87 -9.63
N GLU A 235 6.54 17.40 -9.93
CA GLU A 235 7.16 17.28 -11.24
C GLU A 235 7.49 15.81 -11.54
N ALA A 236 7.32 15.40 -12.80
CA ALA A 236 7.65 14.06 -13.24
C ALA A 236 9.14 13.74 -12.96
N ASN A 237 9.43 12.47 -12.65
CA ASN A 237 10.77 11.96 -12.35
C ASN A 237 11.42 12.52 -11.06
N THR A 238 10.62 13.06 -10.14
CA THR A 238 11.07 13.41 -8.79
C THR A 238 10.77 12.30 -7.78
N ALA A 239 11.51 12.27 -6.67
CA ALA A 239 11.24 11.33 -5.57
C ALA A 239 9.81 11.51 -5.02
N GLN A 240 9.38 12.76 -4.84
CA GLN A 240 8.01 13.08 -4.39
C GLN A 240 6.94 12.54 -5.36
N TYR A 241 7.19 12.61 -6.67
CA TYR A 241 6.26 12.03 -7.64
C TYR A 241 6.22 10.50 -7.53
N ALA A 242 7.35 9.83 -7.34
CA ALA A 242 7.41 8.38 -7.10
C ALA A 242 6.62 7.96 -5.84
N GLU A 243 6.71 8.73 -4.76
CA GLU A 243 5.95 8.52 -3.52
C GLU A 243 4.44 8.62 -3.77
N ILE A 244 3.99 9.73 -4.39
CA ILE A 244 2.59 9.95 -4.78
C ILE A 244 2.05 8.80 -5.64
N LEU A 245 2.83 8.36 -6.64
CA LEU A 245 2.46 7.24 -7.50
C LEU A 245 2.33 5.94 -6.70
N THR A 246 3.30 5.64 -5.83
CA THR A 246 3.32 4.41 -5.02
C THR A 246 2.08 4.31 -4.14
N GLU A 247 1.78 5.37 -3.40
CA GLU A 247 0.61 5.42 -2.53
C GLU A 247 -0.69 5.30 -3.33
N THR A 248 -0.82 6.11 -4.39
CA THR A 248 -2.03 6.14 -5.22
C THR A 248 -2.31 4.77 -5.81
N TYR A 249 -1.31 4.16 -6.46
CA TYR A 249 -1.49 2.87 -7.09
C TYR A 249 -1.80 1.78 -6.07
N PHE A 250 -1.19 1.79 -4.89
CA PHE A 250 -1.50 0.82 -3.85
C PHE A 250 -2.96 0.89 -3.41
N TYR A 251 -3.48 2.07 -3.08
CA TYR A 251 -4.86 2.19 -2.61
C TYR A 251 -5.89 1.99 -3.73
N LEU A 252 -5.58 2.36 -4.98
CA LEU A 252 -6.38 1.97 -6.14
C LEU A 252 -6.41 0.45 -6.33
N ALA A 253 -5.27 -0.23 -6.13
CA ALA A 253 -5.20 -1.68 -6.17
C ALA A 253 -6.08 -2.32 -5.08
N LYS A 254 -6.01 -1.82 -3.84
CA LYS A 254 -6.85 -2.30 -2.74
C LYS A 254 -8.34 -2.10 -3.03
N GLN A 255 -8.73 -0.94 -3.57
CA GLN A 255 -10.11 -0.65 -3.92
C GLN A 255 -10.62 -1.54 -5.06
N THR A 256 -9.86 -1.69 -6.14
CA THR A 256 -10.23 -2.54 -7.29
C THR A 256 -10.26 -4.01 -6.92
N LEU A 257 -9.36 -4.47 -6.04
CA LEU A 257 -9.38 -5.82 -5.48
C LEU A 257 -10.69 -6.07 -4.72
N LYS A 258 -11.15 -5.10 -3.92
CA LYS A 258 -12.44 -5.18 -3.21
C LYS A 258 -13.66 -5.17 -4.13
N MET A 259 -13.51 -4.67 -5.35
CA MET A 259 -14.54 -4.76 -6.41
C MET A 259 -14.51 -6.10 -7.16
N GLY A 260 -13.58 -7.02 -6.85
CA GLY A 260 -13.39 -8.28 -7.56
C GLY A 260 -12.62 -8.15 -8.88
N LEU A 261 -12.05 -6.98 -9.17
CA LEU A 261 -11.28 -6.71 -10.40
C LEU A 261 -9.81 -7.10 -10.20
N ILE A 262 -9.57 -8.41 -10.04
CA ILE A 262 -8.26 -8.95 -9.62
C ILE A 262 -7.12 -8.58 -10.58
N ASN A 263 -7.37 -8.60 -11.90
CA ASN A 263 -6.32 -8.29 -12.89
C ASN A 263 -5.92 -6.82 -12.87
N ASP A 264 -6.89 -5.92 -12.67
CA ASP A 264 -6.64 -4.48 -12.57
C ASP A 264 -5.87 -4.19 -11.27
N ALA A 265 -6.27 -4.82 -10.16
CA ALA A 265 -5.57 -4.72 -8.89
C ALA A 265 -4.11 -5.18 -9.00
N LYS A 266 -3.86 -6.33 -9.64
CA LYS A 266 -2.48 -6.82 -9.89
C LYS A 266 -1.66 -5.82 -10.70
N SER A 267 -2.26 -5.19 -11.70
CA SER A 267 -1.58 -4.16 -12.50
C SER A 267 -1.21 -2.96 -11.65
N PHE A 268 -2.13 -2.45 -10.82
CA PHE A 268 -1.84 -1.34 -9.92
C PHE A 268 -0.80 -1.68 -8.85
N PHE A 269 -0.85 -2.87 -8.22
CA PHE A 269 0.21 -3.29 -7.29
C PHE A 269 1.58 -3.35 -7.96
N ARG A 270 1.66 -3.83 -9.21
CA ARG A 270 2.93 -3.82 -9.97
C ARG A 270 3.42 -2.40 -10.23
N LEU A 271 2.52 -1.47 -10.53
CA LEU A 271 2.87 -0.06 -10.72
C LEU A 271 3.34 0.60 -9.42
N ALA A 272 2.69 0.31 -8.29
CA ALA A 272 3.16 0.77 -6.98
C ALA A 272 4.60 0.28 -6.72
N ALA A 273 4.86 -1.01 -6.95
CA ALA A 273 6.19 -1.59 -6.79
C ALA A 273 7.23 -1.08 -7.81
N ALA A 274 6.81 -0.66 -9.01
CA ALA A 274 7.72 -0.19 -10.05
C ALA A 274 8.41 1.14 -9.69
N ASN A 275 7.84 1.95 -8.80
CA ASN A 275 8.41 3.23 -8.37
C ASN A 275 9.57 3.10 -7.36
N GLN A 276 9.83 1.90 -6.83
CA GLN A 276 10.98 1.60 -5.97
C GLN A 276 11.09 2.45 -4.68
N VAL A 277 9.95 2.81 -4.09
CA VAL A 277 9.91 3.53 -2.80
C VAL A 277 9.93 2.52 -1.64
N TYR A 278 11.09 1.91 -1.39
CA TYR A 278 11.24 0.69 -0.57
C TYR A 278 10.77 0.81 0.89
N ASN A 279 10.88 2.00 1.48
CA ASN A 279 10.52 2.26 2.87
C ASN A 279 9.01 2.42 3.09
N PHE A 280 8.22 2.59 2.04
CA PHE A 280 6.77 2.80 2.17
C PHE A 280 6.06 1.48 2.48
N VAL A 281 5.03 1.56 3.34
CA VAL A 281 4.14 0.43 3.65
C VAL A 281 3.48 -0.04 2.36
N GLU A 282 3.01 0.89 1.53
CA GLU A 282 2.36 0.67 0.26
C GLU A 282 3.21 -0.12 -0.73
N TYR A 283 4.52 0.17 -0.80
CA TYR A 283 5.46 -0.60 -1.63
C TYR A 283 5.57 -2.06 -1.15
N ARG A 284 5.83 -2.25 0.14
CA ARG A 284 6.03 -3.58 0.73
C ARG A 284 4.77 -4.43 0.60
N PHE A 285 3.63 -3.85 0.93
CA PHE A 285 2.37 -4.56 0.88
C PHE A 285 1.85 -4.74 -0.54
N ALA A 286 2.25 -3.93 -1.52
CA ALA A 286 2.01 -4.24 -2.93
C ALA A 286 2.70 -5.54 -3.35
N LEU A 287 3.96 -5.75 -2.94
CA LEU A 287 4.69 -6.99 -3.20
C LEU A 287 4.07 -8.18 -2.46
N PHE A 288 3.71 -7.99 -1.19
CA PHE A 288 3.05 -9.00 -0.37
C PHE A 288 1.70 -9.43 -0.99
N GLU A 289 0.81 -8.49 -1.32
CA GLU A 289 -0.47 -8.76 -1.96
C GLU A 289 -0.29 -9.49 -3.31
N LEU A 290 0.71 -9.09 -4.10
CA LEU A 290 1.05 -9.79 -5.34
C LEU A 290 1.50 -11.23 -5.11
N ALA A 291 2.18 -11.54 -4.00
CA ALA A 291 2.56 -12.89 -3.64
C ALA A 291 1.32 -13.71 -3.25
N GLN A 292 0.47 -13.18 -2.38
CA GLN A 292 -0.77 -13.85 -1.95
C GLN A 292 -1.73 -14.12 -3.11
N LEU A 293 -1.85 -13.17 -4.04
CA LEU A 293 -2.67 -13.34 -5.25
C LEU A 293 -2.08 -14.30 -6.29
N ARG A 294 -0.80 -14.69 -6.18
CA ARG A 294 -0.21 -15.76 -6.98
C ARG A 294 -0.47 -17.12 -6.34
N ALA A 295 -0.28 -17.24 -5.02
CA ALA A 295 -0.53 -18.48 -4.28
C ALA A 295 -1.98 -18.97 -4.48
N THR A 296 -2.96 -18.08 -4.33
CA THR A 296 -4.39 -18.38 -4.56
C THR A 296 -4.74 -18.80 -5.99
N GLN A 297 -3.91 -18.51 -6.99
CA GLN A 297 -4.12 -18.97 -8.38
C GLN A 297 -3.54 -20.36 -8.64
N ILE A 298 -2.63 -20.84 -7.80
CA ILE A 298 -2.00 -22.16 -7.91
C ILE A 298 -2.86 -23.24 -7.25
N ASP A 299 -3.70 -22.87 -6.26
CA ASP A 299 -4.62 -23.77 -5.53
C ASP A 299 -6.11 -23.85 -6.02
N PRO A 300 -6.49 -23.87 -7.32
CA PRO A 300 -7.89 -24.11 -7.69
C PRO A 300 -8.34 -25.60 -7.70
N VAL A 301 -7.48 -26.58 -7.40
CA VAL A 301 -7.77 -28.00 -7.68
C VAL A 301 -7.32 -28.97 -6.57
N VAL A 302 -7.71 -28.77 -5.31
CA VAL A 302 -7.73 -29.87 -4.32
C VAL A 302 -8.84 -29.67 -3.30
N GLU A 303 -10.10 -29.53 -3.71
CA GLU A 303 -11.22 -29.72 -2.76
C GLU A 303 -12.56 -29.99 -3.47
N LYS A 304 -12.58 -31.03 -4.31
CA LYS A 304 -13.79 -31.83 -4.58
C LYS A 304 -13.37 -33.25 -4.91
N ASN A 305 -13.36 -34.11 -3.90
CA ASN A 305 -13.57 -35.55 -4.02
C ASN A 305 -14.25 -36.03 -2.74
#